data_AF-A0A3D5Q112-F1
#
_entry.id   AF-A0A3D5Q112-F1
#
_cell.length_a   1.000
_cell.length_b   1.000
_cell.length_c   1.000
_cell.angle_alpha   90.00
_cell.angle_beta   90.00
_cell.angle_gamma   90.00
#
_symmetry.space_group_name_H-M   'P 1'
#
loop_
_entity.id
_entity.type
_entity.pdbx_description
1 polymer ?
#
loop_
_entity_poly.entity_id
_entity_poly.type
_entity_poly.pdbx_seq_one_letter_code
_entity_poly.pdbx_strand_id
1 'polypeptide(L)'
;MPGELVGGETPRTYVDAFIRHLADEKRHSPRTCDSYQRDLLALLYWLEQNNTDEWPVLTHHHLRRYVAHLSSRKLSGRSIARHLSAIRRFYRYLLREGVAKDNPALDIRAPRSPKRLPRVADVDQIGALLDPEPDDPLEIRDLAMFELMYSSGLRLSE
;
A
#
# COMPACT_ATOMS: atom_id res chain seq x y z
N MET A 1 9.89 29.82 -13.80
CA MET A 1 10.07 30.28 -12.42
C MET A 1 9.69 29.11 -11.51
N PRO A 2 10.67 28.45 -10.84
CA PRO A 2 10.33 27.45 -9.83
C PRO A 2 9.62 28.17 -8.68
N GLY A 3 8.46 27.67 -8.26
CA GLY A 3 7.67 28.28 -7.20
C GLY A 3 8.51 28.49 -5.95
N GLU A 4 8.45 29.70 -5.40
CA GLU A 4 8.90 29.99 -4.05
C GLU A 4 8.25 28.96 -3.12
N LEU A 5 9.09 28.18 -2.44
CA LEU A 5 8.65 27.38 -1.31
C LEU A 5 8.21 28.37 -0.23
N VAL A 6 6.90 28.63 -0.18
CA VAL A 6 6.26 29.37 0.89
C VAL A 6 6.67 28.71 2.21
N GLY A 7 7.22 29.50 3.12
CA GLY A 7 7.91 29.00 4.31
C GLY A 7 7.08 28.04 5.17
N GLY A 8 7.73 27.00 5.70
CA GLY A 8 7.24 26.19 6.82
C GLY A 8 6.51 24.89 6.45
N GLU A 9 6.34 24.55 5.17
CA GLU A 9 5.64 23.33 4.79
C GLU A 9 6.50 22.07 5.00
N THR A 10 6.09 21.24 5.96
CA THR A 10 6.78 19.98 6.28
C THR A 10 6.49 18.90 5.22
N PRO A 11 7.36 17.88 5.09
CA PRO A 11 7.09 16.73 4.23
C PRO A 11 5.73 16.07 4.50
N ARG A 12 5.30 16.08 5.77
CA ARG A 12 4.02 15.55 6.20
C ARG A 12 2.83 16.33 5.64
N THR A 13 2.93 17.65 5.57
CA THR A 13 1.89 18.52 4.99
C THR A 13 1.59 18.13 3.54
N TYR A 14 2.63 17.84 2.74
CA TYR A 14 2.46 17.39 1.36
C TYR A 14 1.83 16.00 1.26
N VAL A 15 2.19 15.08 2.17
CA VAL A 15 1.52 13.77 2.24
C VAL A 15 0.03 13.94 2.53
N ASP A 16 -0.33 14.76 3.51
CA ASP A 16 -1.74 14.98 3.86
C ASP A 16 -2.52 15.69 2.74
N ALA A 17 -1.90 16.62 2.02
CA ALA A 17 -2.47 17.22 0.81
C ALA A 17 -2.69 16.18 -0.31
N PHE A 18 -1.70 15.32 -0.56
CA PHE A 18 -1.81 14.23 -1.52
C PHE A 18 -2.93 13.25 -1.17
N ILE A 19 -3.09 12.88 0.11
CA ILE A 19 -4.15 11.97 0.53
C ILE A 19 -5.53 12.60 0.35
N ARG A 20 -5.69 13.89 0.67
CA ARG A 20 -6.93 14.63 0.37
C ARG A 20 -7.23 14.65 -1.12
N HIS A 21 -6.24 14.95 -1.96
CA HIS A 21 -6.37 14.90 -3.42
C HIS A 21 -6.80 13.50 -3.92
N LEU A 22 -6.27 12.41 -3.36
CA LEU A 22 -6.70 11.05 -3.71
C LEU A 22 -8.15 10.75 -3.33
N ALA A 23 -8.61 11.28 -2.19
CA ALA A 23 -9.97 11.10 -1.72
C ALA A 23 -10.97 11.91 -2.57
N ASP A 24 -10.67 13.19 -2.80
CA ASP A 24 -11.63 14.12 -3.39
C ASP A 24 -11.71 13.98 -4.92
N GLU A 25 -10.58 14.07 -5.61
CA GLU A 25 -10.57 14.13 -7.07
C GLU A 25 -10.63 12.75 -7.73
N LYS A 26 -10.09 11.73 -7.06
CA LYS A 26 -10.00 10.37 -7.60
C LYS A 26 -10.96 9.38 -6.95
N ARG A 27 -11.71 9.81 -5.93
CA ARG A 27 -12.70 8.99 -5.19
C ARG A 27 -12.14 7.61 -4.83
N HIS A 28 -10.86 7.56 -4.44
CA HIS A 28 -10.27 6.31 -3.99
C HIS A 28 -10.93 5.87 -2.68
N SER A 29 -11.11 4.55 -2.54
CA SER A 29 -11.62 3.99 -1.29
C SER A 29 -10.77 4.44 -0.09
N PRO A 30 -11.38 4.63 1.10
CA PRO A 30 -10.65 4.99 2.31
C PRO A 30 -9.45 4.07 2.58
N ARG A 31 -9.64 2.75 2.40
CA ARG A 31 -8.58 1.74 2.58
C ARG A 31 -7.37 1.96 1.67
N THR A 32 -7.62 2.47 0.46
CA THR A 32 -6.55 2.79 -0.49
C THR A 32 -5.77 4.00 0.01
N CYS A 33 -6.47 5.08 0.37
CA CYS A 33 -5.88 6.30 0.96
C CYS A 33 -5.03 5.99 2.18
N ASP A 34 -5.55 5.21 3.14
CA ASP A 34 -4.80 4.78 4.33
C ASP A 34 -3.54 3.99 3.97
N SER A 35 -3.61 3.16 2.93
CA SER A 35 -2.46 2.36 2.50
C SER A 35 -1.36 3.22 1.88
N TYR A 36 -1.73 4.25 1.10
CA TYR A 36 -0.77 5.23 0.59
C TYR A 36 -0.17 6.05 1.74
N GLN A 37 -1.00 6.53 2.67
CA GLN A 37 -0.55 7.36 3.80
C GLN A 37 0.44 6.60 4.68
N ARG A 38 0.12 5.36 5.06
CA ARG A 38 1.01 4.50 5.87
C ARG A 38 2.38 4.31 5.22
N ASP A 39 2.43 4.09 3.91
CA ASP A 39 3.70 3.86 3.21
C ASP A 39 4.55 5.12 3.12
N LEU A 40 3.91 6.26 2.86
CA LEU A 40 4.59 7.55 2.76
C LEU A 40 5.10 8.00 4.13
N LEU A 41 4.30 7.86 5.19
CA LEU A 41 4.75 8.15 6.56
C LEU A 41 5.92 7.24 6.98
N ALA A 42 5.91 5.96 6.57
CA ALA A 42 7.04 5.07 6.82
C ALA A 42 8.33 5.50 6.09
N LEU A 43 8.22 6.13 4.90
CA LEU A 43 9.35 6.74 4.22
C LEU A 43 9.85 7.97 4.99
N LEU A 44 8.94 8.89 5.36
CA LEU A 44 9.30 10.12 6.08
C LEU A 44 10.02 9.82 7.39
N TYR A 45 9.46 8.89 8.19
CA TYR A 45 10.10 8.44 9.41
C TYR A 45 11.51 7.88 9.17
N TRP A 46 11.70 7.11 8.09
CA TRP A 46 13.03 6.59 7.77
C TRP A 46 14.02 7.70 7.38
N LEU A 47 13.57 8.74 6.65
CA LEU A 47 14.39 9.89 6.26
C LEU A 47 14.82 10.69 7.49
N GLU A 48 13.90 10.95 8.42
CA GLU A 48 14.18 11.61 9.70
C GLU A 48 15.26 10.85 10.49
N GLN A 49 15.10 9.53 10.63
CA GLN A 49 16.08 8.69 11.34
C GLN A 49 17.46 8.61 10.66
N ASN A 50 17.57 8.98 9.39
CA ASN A 50 18.82 8.98 8.63
C ASN A 50 19.35 10.40 8.38
N ASN A 51 18.82 11.42 9.06
CA ASN A 51 19.18 12.84 8.92
C ASN A 51 19.24 13.29 7.45
N THR A 52 18.22 12.91 6.67
CA THR A 52 18.13 13.29 5.25
C THR A 52 17.27 14.55 5.11
N ASP A 53 17.93 15.71 5.04
CA ASP A 53 17.26 17.02 4.93
C ASP A 53 16.90 17.42 3.49
N GLU A 54 17.18 16.56 2.51
CA GLU A 54 16.99 16.84 1.07
C GLU A 54 15.54 16.72 0.60
N TRP A 55 14.59 17.26 1.35
CA TRP A 55 13.19 17.38 0.92
C TRP A 55 12.98 18.62 0.04
N PRO A 56 12.14 18.58 -1.02
CA PRO A 56 11.48 17.42 -1.64
C PRO A 56 12.39 16.65 -2.62
N VAL A 57 13.66 17.03 -2.73
CA VAL A 57 14.64 16.56 -3.72
C VAL A 57 15.31 15.25 -3.28
N LEU A 58 14.51 14.20 -3.04
CA LEU A 58 15.09 12.89 -2.78
C LEU A 58 15.81 12.38 -4.01
N THR A 59 17.02 11.87 -3.83
CA THR A 59 17.78 11.25 -4.90
C THR A 59 17.39 9.79 -5.11
N HIS A 60 17.73 9.25 -6.27
CA HIS A 60 17.66 7.81 -6.54
C HIS A 60 18.44 7.00 -5.49
N HIS A 61 19.55 7.55 -4.98
CA HIS A 61 20.37 6.91 -3.95
C HIS A 61 19.62 6.76 -2.62
N HIS A 62 18.91 7.80 -2.17
CA HIS A 62 18.07 7.74 -0.95
C HIS A 62 17.04 6.62 -1.02
N LEU A 63 16.34 6.51 -2.14
CA LEU A 63 15.31 5.49 -2.30
C LEU A 63 15.88 4.07 -2.45
N ARG A 64 17.07 3.89 -3.05
CA ARG A 64 17.75 2.58 -3.03
C ARG A 64 18.15 2.17 -1.62
N ARG A 65 18.65 3.10 -0.80
CA ARG A 65 18.93 2.86 0.63
C ARG A 65 17.65 2.52 1.40
N TYR A 66 16.55 3.21 1.13
CA TYR A 66 15.26 2.88 1.73
C TYR A 66 14.79 1.46 1.36
N VAL A 67 14.89 1.07 0.09
CA VAL A 67 14.56 -0.31 -0.35
C VAL A 67 15.45 -1.36 0.34
N ALA A 68 16.74 -1.08 0.48
CA ALA A 68 17.64 -1.95 1.22
C ALA A 68 17.25 -2.06 2.70
N HIS A 69 16.84 -0.95 3.34
CA HIS A 69 16.31 -0.94 4.70
C HIS A 69 15.02 -1.77 4.84
N LEU A 70 14.06 -1.63 3.92
CA LEU A 70 12.85 -2.45 3.95
C LEU A 70 13.17 -3.95 3.79
N SER A 71 14.14 -4.27 2.93
CA SER A 71 14.61 -5.64 2.72
C SER A 71 15.29 -6.21 3.96
N SER A 72 16.13 -5.43 4.66
CA SER A 72 16.79 -5.86 5.89
C SER A 72 15.79 -6.09 7.04
N ARG A 73 14.66 -5.38 7.02
CA ARG A 73 13.51 -5.62 7.89
C ARG A 73 12.62 -6.80 7.47
N LYS A 74 13.06 -7.61 6.50
CA LYS A 74 12.36 -8.82 6.00
C LYS A 74 10.97 -8.53 5.40
N LEU A 75 10.72 -7.32 4.91
CA LEU A 75 9.50 -7.08 4.14
C LEU A 75 9.53 -7.89 2.85
N SER A 76 8.37 -8.44 2.48
CA SER A 76 8.24 -9.10 1.19
C SER A 76 8.48 -8.09 0.06
N GLY A 77 9.03 -8.55 -1.06
CA GLY A 77 9.14 -7.71 -2.27
C GLY A 77 7.80 -7.20 -2.79
N ARG A 78 6.67 -7.87 -2.50
CA ARG A 78 5.32 -7.33 -2.74
C ARG A 78 5.06 -6.09 -1.89
N SER A 79 5.41 -6.14 -0.60
CA SER A 79 5.30 -4.99 0.30
C SER A 79 6.21 -3.85 -0.17
N ILE A 80 7.45 -4.14 -0.55
CA ILE A 80 8.40 -3.15 -1.06
C ILE A 80 7.89 -2.51 -2.37
N ALA A 81 7.34 -3.31 -3.29
CA ALA A 81 6.74 -2.82 -4.52
C ALA A 81 5.54 -1.89 -4.26
N ARG A 82 4.75 -2.16 -3.20
CA ARG A 82 3.66 -1.30 -2.76
C ARG A 82 4.17 0.06 -2.26
N HIS A 83 5.20 0.07 -1.41
CA HIS A 83 5.85 1.33 -0.98
C HIS A 83 6.37 2.12 -2.19
N LEU A 84 7.10 1.48 -3.12
CA LEU A 84 7.60 2.15 -4.32
C LEU A 84 6.46 2.70 -5.21
N SER A 85 5.32 2.02 -5.25
CA SER A 85 4.14 2.49 -5.98
C SER A 85 3.53 3.73 -5.33
N ALA A 86 3.47 3.76 -4.00
CA ALA A 86 3.04 4.93 -3.23
C ALA A 86 3.95 6.13 -3.51
N ILE A 87 5.27 5.95 -3.41
CA ILE A 87 6.27 6.99 -3.66
C ILE A 87 6.17 7.52 -5.10
N ARG A 88 6.11 6.64 -6.11
CA ARG A 88 5.96 7.08 -7.51
C ARG A 88 4.71 7.91 -7.73
N ARG A 89 3.60 7.56 -7.08
CA ARG A 89 2.35 8.28 -7.24
C ARG A 89 2.37 9.63 -6.52
N PHE A 90 2.96 9.66 -5.34
CA PHE A 90 3.18 10.88 -4.58
C PHE A 90 4.08 11.86 -5.33
N TYR A 91 5.22 11.41 -5.89
CA TYR A 91 6.07 12.28 -6.72
C TYR A 91 5.39 12.76 -8.00
N ARG A 92 4.49 11.98 -8.60
CA ARG A 92 3.64 12.47 -9.71
C ARG A 92 2.70 13.59 -9.28
N TYR A 93 2.21 13.55 -8.04
CA TYR A 93 1.43 14.66 -7.47
C TYR A 93 2.34 15.87 -7.23
N LEU A 94 3.49 15.71 -6.57
CA LEU A 94 4.43 16.81 -6.34
C LEU A 94 4.92 17.49 -7.63
N LEU A 95 5.10 16.74 -8.71
CA LEU A 95 5.43 17.27 -10.04
C LEU A 95 4.32 18.17 -10.61
N ARG A 96 3.05 17.82 -10.37
CA ARG A 96 1.90 18.62 -10.79
C ARG A 96 1.77 19.90 -9.97
N GLU A 97 2.05 19.81 -8.68
CA GLU A 97 2.08 20.96 -7.76
C GLU A 97 3.33 21.84 -7.93
N GLY A 98 4.27 21.47 -8.82
CA GLY A 98 5.52 22.22 -9.04
C GLY A 98 6.53 22.14 -7.89
N VAL A 99 6.32 21.22 -6.94
CA VAL A 99 7.15 21.03 -5.74
C VAL A 99 8.40 20.19 -6.04
N ALA A 100 8.26 19.16 -6.88
CA ALA A 100 9.36 18.32 -7.33
C ALA A 100 9.70 18.59 -8.81
N LYS A 101 10.95 18.32 -9.21
CA LYS A 101 11.42 18.46 -10.61
C LYS A 101 11.45 17.14 -11.38
N ASP A 102 11.64 16.03 -10.68
CA ASP A 102 11.65 14.68 -11.24
C ASP A 102 10.98 13.67 -10.29
N ASN A 103 10.97 12.40 -10.69
CA ASN A 103 10.49 11.30 -9.87
C ASN A 103 11.62 10.27 -9.65
N PRO A 104 12.30 10.29 -8.49
CA PRO A 104 13.47 9.46 -8.22
C PRO A 104 13.15 7.95 -8.12
N ALA A 105 11.86 7.60 -8.02
CA ALA A 105 11.40 6.23 -7.82
C ALA A 105 11.10 5.47 -9.11
N LEU A 106 11.16 6.12 -10.29
CA LEU A 106 10.77 5.49 -11.56
C LEU A 106 11.55 4.20 -11.83
N ASP A 107 12.88 4.26 -11.79
CA ASP A 107 13.74 3.14 -12.17
C ASP A 107 14.08 2.16 -11.04
N ILE A 108 13.52 2.35 -9.85
CA ILE A 108 13.80 1.49 -8.68
C ILE A 108 12.92 0.25 -8.70
N ARG A 109 13.53 -0.93 -8.76
CA ARG A 109 12.82 -2.20 -8.73
C ARG A 109 12.83 -2.80 -7.32
N ALA A 110 11.67 -3.33 -6.91
CA ALA A 110 11.59 -4.16 -5.72
C ALA A 110 12.32 -5.50 -5.93
N PRO A 111 12.90 -6.10 -4.87
CA PRO A 111 13.41 -7.46 -4.93
C PRO A 111 12.31 -8.44 -5.38
N ARG A 112 12.65 -9.41 -6.22
CA ARG A 112 11.69 -10.45 -6.62
C ARG A 112 11.27 -11.24 -5.39
N SER A 113 9.97 -11.28 -5.11
CA SER A 113 9.43 -12.23 -4.14
C SER A 113 9.17 -13.57 -4.81
N PRO A 114 9.47 -14.70 -4.15
CA PRO A 114 8.97 -15.99 -4.60
C PRO A 114 7.44 -15.94 -4.65
N LYS A 115 6.85 -16.41 -5.76
CA LYS A 115 5.40 -16.56 -5.86
C LYS A 115 4.98 -17.66 -4.89
N ARG A 116 4.33 -17.32 -3.78
CA ARG A 116 3.53 -18.30 -3.05
C ARG A 116 2.31 -18.60 -3.90
N LEU A 117 2.18 -19.83 -4.36
CA LEU A 117 0.93 -20.33 -4.91
C LEU A 117 -0.14 -20.21 -3.81
N PRO A 118 -1.36 -19.76 -4.13
CA PRO A 118 -2.47 -19.86 -3.19
C PRO A 118 -2.57 -21.31 -2.71
N ARG A 119 -2.66 -21.53 -1.39
CA ARG A 119 -3.13 -22.81 -0.90
C ARG A 119 -4.64 -22.82 -1.15
N VAL A 120 -5.06 -23.58 -2.16
CA VAL A 120 -6.48 -23.84 -2.37
C VAL A 120 -6.92 -24.77 -1.24
N ALA A 121 -8.08 -24.52 -0.64
CA ALA A 121 -8.66 -25.48 0.29
C ALA A 121 -8.93 -26.77 -0.49
N ASP A 122 -8.62 -27.90 0.14
CA ASP A 122 -8.85 -29.21 -0.48
C ASP A 122 -10.35 -29.45 -0.65
N VAL A 123 -10.76 -30.15 -1.71
CA VAL A 123 -12.18 -30.43 -1.98
C VAL A 123 -12.78 -31.21 -0.82
N ASP A 124 -12.02 -32.15 -0.25
CA ASP A 124 -12.44 -32.94 0.91
C ASP A 124 -12.58 -32.07 2.18
N GLN A 125 -11.72 -31.06 2.34
CA GLN A 125 -11.81 -30.10 3.45
C GLN A 125 -13.04 -29.20 3.34
N ILE A 126 -13.39 -28.80 2.11
CA ILE A 126 -14.62 -28.03 1.88
C ILE A 126 -15.85 -28.92 2.02
N GLY A 127 -15.81 -30.16 1.53
CA GLY A 127 -16.87 -31.14 1.77
C GLY A 127 -17.12 -31.32 3.25
N ALA A 128 -16.09 -31.59 4.04
CA ALA A 128 -16.22 -31.74 5.50
C ALA A 128 -16.73 -30.47 6.21
N LEU A 129 -16.49 -29.27 5.65
CA LEU A 129 -17.02 -28.02 6.18
C LEU A 129 -18.51 -27.82 5.86
N LEU A 130 -18.97 -28.33 4.71
CA LEU A 130 -20.32 -28.11 4.19
C LEU A 130 -21.31 -29.26 4.49
N ASP A 131 -20.82 -30.41 4.93
CA ASP A 131 -21.64 -31.60 5.24
C ASP A 131 -22.26 -31.71 6.67
N PRO A 132 -22.05 -30.80 7.65
CA PRO A 132 -22.74 -30.92 8.94
C PRO A 132 -24.26 -30.69 8.83
N GLU A 133 -25.03 -31.30 9.74
CA GLU A 133 -26.45 -31.02 9.97
C GLU A 133 -26.59 -30.07 11.17
N PRO A 134 -26.57 -28.74 10.98
CA PRO A 134 -26.65 -27.78 12.08
C PRO A 134 -28.05 -27.73 12.69
N ASP A 135 -28.13 -27.65 14.02
CA ASP A 135 -29.39 -27.54 14.77
C ASP A 135 -29.56 -26.23 15.55
N ASP A 136 -28.51 -25.39 15.59
CA ASP A 136 -28.55 -24.02 16.11
C ASP A 136 -28.66 -22.95 15.00
N PRO A 137 -29.46 -21.88 15.18
CA PRO A 137 -29.59 -20.81 14.20
C PRO A 137 -28.28 -20.13 13.76
N LEU A 138 -27.26 -20.05 14.60
CA LEU A 138 -25.95 -19.49 14.21
C LEU A 138 -25.18 -20.44 13.29
N GLU A 139 -25.24 -21.74 13.56
CA GLU A 139 -24.58 -22.75 12.74
C GLU A 139 -25.24 -22.87 11.37
N ILE A 140 -26.58 -22.82 11.32
CA ILE A 140 -27.35 -22.78 10.05
C ILE A 140 -26.94 -21.56 9.22
N ARG A 141 -26.81 -20.38 9.86
CA ARG A 141 -26.38 -19.16 9.18
C ARG A 141 -24.97 -19.29 8.64
N ASP A 142 -24.03 -19.75 9.47
CA ASP A 142 -22.63 -19.82 9.10
C ASP A 142 -22.41 -20.83 7.97
N LEU A 143 -23.10 -21.98 8.00
CA LEU A 143 -23.11 -22.96 6.92
C LEU A 143 -23.64 -22.38 5.61
N ALA A 144 -24.79 -21.70 5.65
CA ALA A 144 -25.36 -21.05 4.47
C ALA A 144 -24.45 -19.96 3.89
N MET A 145 -23.75 -19.21 4.75
CA MET A 145 -22.75 -18.21 4.33
C MET A 145 -21.55 -18.88 3.64
N PHE A 146 -21.02 -19.98 4.18
CA PHE A 146 -19.94 -20.72 3.55
C PHE A 146 -20.34 -21.32 2.20
N GLU A 147 -21.55 -21.90 2.10
CA GLU A 147 -22.06 -22.48 0.87
C GLU A 147 -22.29 -21.40 -0.21
N LEU A 148 -22.82 -20.24 0.16
CA LEU A 148 -22.95 -19.10 -0.73
C LEU A 148 -21.58 -18.63 -1.24
N MET A 149 -20.62 -18.41 -0.33
CA MET A 149 -19.27 -17.96 -0.70
C MET A 149 -18.56 -18.97 -1.60
N TYR A 150 -18.70 -20.28 -1.33
CA TYR A 150 -18.09 -21.34 -2.12
C TYR A 150 -18.72 -21.46 -3.51
N SER A 151 -20.04 -21.48 -3.61
CA SER A 151 -20.77 -21.66 -4.87
C SER A 151 -20.65 -20.48 -5.83
N SER A 152 -20.52 -19.25 -5.30
CA SER A 152 -20.48 -18.02 -6.10
C SER A 152 -19.09 -17.41 -6.24
N GLY A 153 -18.11 -17.90 -5.47
CA GLY A 153 -16.73 -17.37 -5.47
C GLY A 153 -16.62 -15.95 -4.91
N LEU A 154 -17.57 -15.53 -4.07
CA LEU A 154 -17.59 -14.20 -3.45
C LEU A 154 -16.42 -13.99 -2.48
N ARG A 155 -15.92 -12.77 -2.42
CA ARG A 155 -14.97 -12.32 -1.40
C ARG A 155 -15.73 -11.95 -0.14
N LEU A 156 -15.09 -12.14 1.02
CA LEU A 156 -15.64 -11.76 2.33
C LEU A 156 -16.12 -10.29 2.45
N SER A 157 -15.64 -9.40 1.58
CA SER A 157 -15.98 -7.98 1.58
C SER A 157 -17.17 -7.61 0.68
N GLU A 158 -17.66 -8.56 -0.11
CA GLU A 158 -18.85 -8.43 -0.97
C GLU A 158 -20.09 -8.89 -0.20
#